data_AF-A0A448T430-F1
#
_entry.id   AF-A0A448T430-F1
#
_cell.length_a   1.000
_cell.length_b   1.000
_cell.length_c   1.000
_cell.angle_alpha   90.00
_cell.angle_beta   90.00
_cell.angle_gamma   90.00
#
_symmetry.space_group_name_H-M   'P 1'
#
loop_
_entity.id
_entity.type
_entity.pdbx_description
1 polymer ?
#
loop_
_entity_poly.entity_id
_entity_poly.type
_entity_poly.pdbx_seq_one_letter_code
_entity_poly.pdbx_strand_id
1 'polypeptide(L)' 'MALHRCPECRKRISDSLEHCIHCGFSFKEADLVIYRQKLEQRRLHNQEINRKSVKLQLIWLVIFIAVIALASWITH' A
#
# COMPACT_ATOMS: atom_id res chain seq x y z
N MET A 1 24.59 19.43 -12.61
CA MET A 1 23.83 19.36 -11.35
C MET A 1 22.75 18.30 -11.52
N ALA A 2 22.81 17.20 -10.77
CA ALA A 2 21.75 16.20 -10.78
C ALA A 2 20.56 16.75 -9.98
N LEU A 3 19.38 16.77 -10.61
CA LEU A 3 18.12 17.04 -9.90
C LEU A 3 17.44 15.71 -9.64
N HIS A 4 17.13 15.42 -8.38
CA HIS A 4 16.33 14.28 -7.99
C HIS A 4 14.90 14.69 -7.64
N ARG A 5 14.03 13.70 -7.39
CA ARG A 5 12.65 13.95 -6.94
C ARG A 5 12.54 13.69 -5.44
N CYS A 6 11.90 14.61 -4.72
CA CYS A 6 11.57 14.41 -3.31
C CYS A 6 10.67 13.16 -3.14
N PRO A 7 10.96 12.26 -2.18
CA PRO A 7 10.21 11.02 -1.98
C PRO A 7 8.78 11.25 -1.46
N GLU A 8 8.49 12.42 -0.88
CA GLU A 8 7.17 12.77 -0.36
C GLU A 8 6.33 13.53 -1.40
N CYS A 9 6.79 14.70 -1.86
CA CYS A 9 6.02 15.58 -2.74
C CYS A 9 6.27 15.36 -4.25
N ARG A 10 7.27 14.54 -4.62
CA ARG A 10 7.66 14.21 -6.01
C ARG A 10 8.11 15.41 -6.88
N LYS A 11 8.28 16.60 -6.31
CA LYS A 11 8.85 17.78 -6.99
C LYS A 11 10.37 17.64 -7.15
N ARG A 12 10.92 18.31 -8.17
CA ARG A 12 12.37 18.30 -8.47
C ARG A 12 13.13 19.16 -7.47
N ILE A 13 14.24 18.66 -6.96
CA ILE A 13 15.09 19.32 -5.98
C ILE A 13 16.57 19.04 -6.28
N SER A 14 17.45 19.91 -5.79
CA SER A 14 18.90 19.72 -5.83
C SER A 14 19.33 18.70 -4.77
N ASP A 15 20.36 17.91 -5.06
CA ASP A 15 20.95 16.92 -4.13
C ASP A 15 21.57 17.54 -2.86
N SER A 16 21.90 18.83 -2.89
CA SER A 16 22.59 19.53 -1.80
C SER A 16 21.68 20.08 -0.69
N LEU A 17 20.37 19.84 -0.75
CA LEU A 17 19.42 20.39 0.20
C LEU A 17 19.21 19.44 1.37
N GLU A 18 19.35 19.94 2.61
CA GLU A 18 19.00 19.15 3.80
C GLU A 18 17.49 18.97 3.98
N HIS A 19 16.69 19.89 3.43
CA HIS A 19 15.22 19.85 3.51
C HIS A 19 14.60 20.22 2.17
N CYS A 20 13.45 19.63 1.86
CA CYS A 20 12.72 19.95 0.65
C CYS A 20 12.07 21.34 0.75
N ILE A 21 12.41 22.26 -0.15
CA ILE A 21 11.84 23.61 -0.23
C ILE A 21 10.33 23.66 -0.52
N HIS A 22 9.72 22.53 -0.91
CA HIS A 22 8.31 22.49 -1.30
C HIS A 22 7.38 21.88 -0.25
N CYS A 23 7.87 20.93 0.57
CA CYS A 23 7.06 20.25 1.57
C CYS A 23 7.70 20.19 2.97
N GLY A 24 8.98 20.55 3.09
CA GLY A 24 9.71 20.52 4.37
C GLY A 24 10.31 19.16 4.73
N PHE A 25 10.23 18.15 3.85
CA PHE A 25 10.81 16.82 4.09
C PHE A 25 12.32 16.90 4.39
N SER A 26 12.75 16.29 5.50
CA SER A 26 14.17 16.22 5.91
C SER A 26 14.89 15.07 5.21
N PHE A 27 16.08 15.36 4.67
CA PHE A 27 16.99 14.38 4.05
C PHE A 27 18.07 13.89 5.01
N LYS A 28 17.98 14.23 6.31
CA LYS A 28 18.88 13.70 7.33
C LYS A 28 18.71 12.19 7.46
N GLU A 29 19.82 11.47 7.63
CA GLU A 29 19.83 10.00 7.66
C GLU A 29 18.87 9.43 8.72
N ALA A 30 18.81 10.03 9.90
CA ALA A 30 17.90 9.61 10.97
C ALA A 30 16.42 9.68 10.55
N ASP A 31 16.02 10.78 9.90
CA ASP A 31 14.64 10.97 9.43
C ASP A 31 14.32 10.03 8.26
N LEU A 32 15.30 9.77 7.38
CA LEU A 32 15.17 8.82 6.27
C LEU A 32 14.93 7.38 6.74
N VAL A 33 15.60 6.96 7.82
CA VAL A 33 15.40 5.62 8.41
C VAL A 33 13.97 5.50 8.96
N ILE A 34 13.51 6.49 9.72
CA ILE A 34 12.15 6.52 10.27
C ILE A 34 11.11 6.53 9.15
N TYR A 35 11.35 7.31 8.09
CA TYR A 35 10.48 7.36 6.92
C TYR A 35 10.36 6.00 6.22
N ARG A 36 11.50 5.31 6.00
CA ARG A 36 11.52 3.96 5.41
C ARG A 36 10.77 2.95 6.27
N GLN A 37 10.99 2.96 7.59
CA GLN A 37 10.26 2.10 8.53
C GLN A 37 8.75 2.35 8.45
N LYS A 38 8.31 3.60 8.40
CA LYS A 38 6.89 3.96 8.26
C LYS A 38 6.29 3.45 6.94
N LEU A 39 7.03 3.51 5.84
CA LEU A 39 6.60 2.95 4.56
C LEU A 39 6.49 1.42 4.60
N GLU A 40 7.44 0.75 5.24
CA GLU A 40 7.42 -0.71 5.40
C GLU A 40 6.25 -1.17 6.29
N GLN A 41 6.02 -0.48 7.40
CA GLN A 41 4.85 -0.72 8.26
C GLN A 41 3.53 -0.57 7.49
N ARG A 42 3.40 0.47 6.66
CA ARG A 42 2.22 0.64 5.78
C ARG A 42 2.08 -0.51 4.78
N ARG A 43 3.19 -0.99 4.22
CA ARG A 43 3.19 -2.13 3.29
C ARG A 43 2.70 -3.41 3.97
N LEU A 44 3.24 -3.72 5.16
CA LEU A 44 2.84 -4.89 5.94
C LEU A 44 1.35 -4.80 6.33
N HIS A 45 0.91 -3.65 6.83
CA HIS A 45 -0.49 -3.42 7.19
C HIS A 45 -1.43 -3.62 5.99
N ASN A 46 -1.10 -3.05 4.82
CA ASN A 46 -1.90 -3.25 3.61
C ASN A 46 -1.90 -4.71 3.15
N GLN A 47 -0.77 -5.42 3.28
CA GLN A 47 -0.70 -6.86 2.97
C GLN A 47 -1.59 -7.68 3.91
N GLU A 48 -1.63 -7.35 5.19
CA GLU A 48 -2.53 -7.99 6.15
C GLU A 48 -4.00 -7.74 5.84
N ILE A 49 -4.37 -6.50 5.53
CA ILE A 49 -5.74 -6.15 5.10
C ILE A 49 -6.11 -6.95 3.85
N ASN A 50 -5.24 -6.96 2.84
CA ASN A 50 -5.48 -7.69 1.60
C ASN A 50 -5.66 -9.19 1.86
N ARG A 51 -4.83 -9.79 2.72
CA ARG A 51 -4.95 -11.20 3.12
C ARG A 51 -6.29 -11.48 3.82
N LYS A 52 -6.75 -10.60 4.71
CA LYS A 52 -8.07 -10.73 5.38
C LYS A 52 -9.21 -10.63 4.34
N SER A 53 -9.13 -9.66 3.43
CA SER A 53 -10.11 -9.47 2.36
C SER A 53 -10.22 -10.70 1.46
N VAL A 54 -9.09 -11.27 1.02
CA VAL A 54 -9.06 -12.48 0.17
C VAL A 54 -9.73 -13.67 0.86
N LYS A 55 -9.50 -13.87 2.17
CA LYS A 55 -10.17 -14.93 2.93
C LYS A 55 -11.70 -14.78 2.91
N LEU A 56 -12.20 -13.56 3.12
CA LEU A 56 -13.63 -13.29 3.09
C LEU A 56 -14.21 -13.48 1.69
N GLN A 57 -13.49 -13.06 0.65
CA GLN A 57 -13.90 -13.27 -0.75
C GLN A 57 -14.00 -14.76 -1.09
N LEU A 58 -13.06 -15.60 -0.63
CA LEU A 58 -13.13 -17.05 -0.83
C LEU A 58 -14.33 -17.68 -0.14
N ILE A 59 -14.64 -17.27 1.10
CA ILE A 59 -15.84 -17.74 1.82
C ILE A 59 -17.11 -17.37 1.04
N TRP A 60 -17.22 -16.13 0.58
CA TRP A 60 -18.34 -15.67 -0.24
C TRP A 60 -18.47 -16.44 -1.56
N LEU A 61 -17.36 -16.74 -2.21
CA LEU A 61 -17.32 -17.53 -3.44
C LEU A 61 -17.86 -18.94 -3.20
N VAL A 62 -17.45 -19.59 -2.11
CA VAL A 62 -17.97 -20.93 -1.75
C VAL A 62 -19.48 -20.90 -1.49
N ILE A 63 -19.97 -19.91 -0.74
CA ILE A 63 -21.40 -19.75 -0.48
C ILE A 63 -22.15 -19.53 -1.80
N PHE A 64 -21.64 -18.67 -2.68
CA PHE A 64 -22.24 -18.38 -3.97
C PHE A 64 -22.34 -19.63 -4.86
N ILE A 65 -21.28 -20.44 -4.94
CA ILE A 65 -21.29 -21.71 -5.66
C ILE A 65 -22.32 -22.68 -5.07
N ALA A 66 -22.38 -22.80 -3.74
CA ALA A 66 -23.33 -23.69 -3.08
C ALA A 66 -24.79 -23.29 -3.38
N VAL A 67 -25.10 -21.98 -3.36
CA VAL A 67 -26.43 -21.47 -3.71
C VAL A 67 -26.79 -21.80 -5.15
N ILE A 68 -25.87 -21.59 -6.10
CA ILE A 68 -26.09 -21.94 -7.52
C ILE A 68 -26.35 -23.43 -7.68
N ALA A 69 -25.56 -24.29 -7.04
CA ALA A 69 -25.71 -25.74 -7.13
C ALA A 69 -27.07 -26.21 -6.59
N LEU A 70 -27.49 -25.68 -5.44
CA LEU A 70 -28.80 -25.97 -4.85
C LEU A 70 -29.95 -25.50 -5.75
N ALA A 71 -29.87 -24.28 -6.28
CA ALA A 71 -30.87 -23.76 -7.20
C ALA A 71 -31.00 -24.64 -8.45
N SER A 72 -29.86 -25.07 -9.01
CA SER A 72 -29.81 -25.94 -10.19
C SER A 72 -30.44 -27.30 -9.92
N TRP A 73 -30.24 -27.86 -8.72
CA TRP A 73 -30.83 -29.14 -8.31
C TRP A 73 -32.36 -29.06 -8.13
N ILE A 74 -32.88 -27.94 -7.64
CA ILE A 74 -34.34 -27.76 -7.44
C ILE A 74 -35.06 -27.59 -8.79
N THR A 75 -34.40 -26.99 -9.78
CA THR A 75 -34.99 -26.72 -11.10
C THR A 75 -34.96 -27.91 -12.06
N HIS A 76 -34.22 -28.97 -11.75
CA HIS A 76 -34.07 -30.16 -12.58
C HIS A 76 -34.82 -31.35 -11.97
#